data_AF-A0A3D2W3E8-F1
#
_entry.id   AF-A0A3D2W3E8-F1
#
_cell.length_a   1.000
_cell.length_b   1.000
_cell.length_c   1.000
_cell.angle_alpha   90.00
_cell.angle_beta   90.00
_cell.angle_gamma   90.00
#
_symmetry.space_group_name_H-M   'P 1'
#
loop_
_entity.id
_entity.type
_entity.pdbx_description
1 polymer ?
#
loop_
_entity_poly.entity_id
_entity_poly.type
_entity_poly.pdbx_seq_one_letter_code
_entity_poly.pdbx_strand_id
1 'polypeptide(L)'
;MPPILTGEAVITPGFDAPMKFIIHTAAPIWSVPGQEGAKVAGLARCYTSSLALAEEHALASIAFPCLGTGNYGWPRGFACGIAIAACEEALEAAPQVKRVVFCCFTEADAELYRKGLG
;
A
#
# COMPACT_ATOMS: atom_id res chain seq x y z
N MET A 1 13.79 -9.95 13.74
CA MET A 1 12.51 -9.25 13.56
C MET A 1 11.42 -10.31 13.54
N PRO A 2 10.44 -10.32 14.45
CA PRO A 2 9.31 -11.24 14.33
C PRO A 2 8.60 -10.99 12.99
N PRO A 3 7.96 -12.01 12.39
CA PRO A 3 7.19 -11.80 11.16
C PRO A 3 6.07 -10.80 11.45
N ILE A 4 5.96 -9.76 10.63
CA ILE A 4 4.85 -8.81 10.68
C ILE A 4 3.55 -9.52 10.29
N LEU A 5 2.45 -9.19 10.94
CA LEU A 5 1.14 -9.77 10.64
C LEU A 5 0.53 -9.13 9.39
N THR A 6 -0.47 -9.78 8.81
CA THR A 6 -1.22 -9.23 7.68
C THR A 6 -1.75 -7.83 7.99
N GLY A 7 -1.50 -6.89 7.08
CA GLY A 7 -1.86 -5.48 7.22
C GLY A 7 -0.89 -4.65 8.05
N GLU A 8 0.04 -5.25 8.78
CA GLU A 8 1.08 -4.49 9.50
C GLU A 8 2.14 -3.97 8.55
N ALA A 9 2.85 -2.94 9.01
CA ALA A 9 3.98 -2.37 8.31
C ALA A 9 5.15 -2.15 9.29
N VAL A 10 6.37 -2.25 8.78
CA VAL A 10 7.61 -1.92 9.50
C VAL A 10 8.57 -1.19 8.58
N ILE A 11 9.45 -0.37 9.13
CA ILE A 11 10.32 0.51 8.36
C ILE A 11 11.80 0.17 8.58
N THR A 12 12.59 0.25 7.52
CA THR A 12 14.05 0.12 7.55
C THR A 12 14.70 1.26 6.75
N PRO A 13 15.98 1.60 7.02
CA PRO A 13 16.74 2.44 6.11
C PRO A 13 16.76 1.87 4.68
N GLY A 14 16.89 2.74 3.68
CA GLY A 14 17.00 2.32 2.27
C GLY A 14 18.37 1.80 1.86
N PHE A 15 19.41 2.03 2.68
CA PHE A 15 20.80 1.66 2.39
C PHE A 15 21.27 2.21 1.04
N ASP A 16 21.71 1.35 0.11
CA ASP A 16 22.19 1.74 -1.23
C ASP A 16 21.06 2.12 -2.21
N ALA A 17 19.79 1.96 -1.80
CA ALA A 17 18.65 2.38 -2.60
C ALA A 17 18.51 3.91 -2.64
N PRO A 18 17.95 4.49 -3.71
CA PRO A 18 17.79 5.95 -3.82
C PRO A 18 16.76 6.55 -2.84
N MET A 19 16.03 5.72 -2.10
CA MET A 19 15.06 6.14 -1.09
C MET A 19 15.66 6.17 0.32
N LYS A 20 15.16 7.07 1.18
CA LYS A 20 15.61 7.17 2.58
C LYS A 20 15.24 5.92 3.39
N PHE A 21 14.06 5.39 3.16
CA PHE A 21 13.49 4.26 3.89
C PHE A 21 12.74 3.32 2.96
N ILE A 22 12.64 2.07 3.40
CA ILE A 22 11.76 1.05 2.82
C ILE A 22 10.74 0.67 3.90
N ILE A 23 9.47 0.77 3.56
CA ILE A 23 8.36 0.31 4.41
C ILE A 23 7.91 -1.05 3.87
N HIS A 24 8.01 -2.07 4.72
CA HIS A 24 7.65 -3.45 4.43
C HIS A 24 6.27 -3.71 5.01
N THR A 25 5.34 -4.21 4.20
CA THR A 25 3.97 -4.54 4.65
C THR A 25 3.51 -5.90 4.10
N ALA A 26 2.68 -6.60 4.87
CA ALA A 26 2.22 -7.95 4.52
C ALA A 26 0.77 -7.93 4.01
N ALA A 27 0.61 -7.95 2.68
CA ALA A 27 -0.72 -8.05 2.09
C ALA A 27 -1.38 -9.44 2.35
N PRO A 28 -2.70 -9.50 2.51
CA PRO A 28 -3.44 -10.77 2.54
C PRO A 28 -3.40 -11.50 1.20
N ILE A 29 -3.43 -12.83 1.22
CA ILE A 29 -3.52 -13.67 0.03
C ILE A 29 -4.99 -13.83 -0.37
N TRP A 30 -5.38 -13.29 -1.53
CA TRP A 30 -6.75 -13.37 -2.03
C TRP A 30 -7.13 -14.78 -2.51
N SER A 31 -6.21 -15.47 -3.19
CA SER A 31 -6.44 -16.78 -3.81
C SER A 31 -6.79 -17.92 -2.83
N VAL A 32 -6.48 -17.77 -1.54
CA VAL A 32 -6.82 -18.77 -0.50
C VAL A 32 -8.27 -18.55 -0.04
N PRO A 33 -9.21 -19.50 -0.12
CA PRO A 33 -10.59 -19.29 0.35
C PRO A 33 -10.67 -18.84 1.82
N GLY A 34 -11.65 -18.00 2.17
CA GLY A 34 -11.83 -17.55 3.56
C GLY A 34 -12.55 -16.22 3.70
N GLN A 35 -12.32 -15.53 4.83
CA GLN A 35 -13.01 -14.29 5.22
C GLN A 35 -12.60 -13.10 4.34
N GLU A 36 -13.28 -12.90 3.20
CA GLU A 36 -13.01 -11.81 2.26
C GLU A 36 -12.99 -10.43 2.93
N GLY A 37 -13.93 -10.16 3.83
CA GLY A 37 -13.98 -8.88 4.56
C GLY A 37 -12.71 -8.62 5.38
N ALA A 38 -12.16 -9.64 6.04
CA ALA A 38 -10.90 -9.51 6.79
C ALA A 38 -9.70 -9.25 5.85
N LYS A 39 -9.73 -9.79 4.63
CA LYS A 39 -8.70 -9.52 3.63
C LYS A 39 -8.81 -8.12 3.05
N VAL A 40 -10.02 -7.64 2.79
CA VAL A 40 -10.24 -6.26 2.34
C VAL A 40 -9.72 -5.28 3.39
N ALA A 41 -10.09 -5.50 4.65
CA ALA A 41 -9.58 -4.72 5.77
C ALA A 41 -8.05 -4.84 5.91
N GLY A 42 -7.49 -6.03 5.73
CA GLY A 42 -6.04 -6.25 5.79
C GLY A 42 -5.27 -5.54 4.67
N LEU A 43 -5.79 -5.55 3.44
CA LEU A 43 -5.16 -4.84 2.32
C LEU A 43 -5.24 -3.32 2.52
N ALA A 44 -6.39 -2.79 2.93
CA ALA A 44 -6.52 -1.38 3.30
C ALA A 44 -5.53 -1.00 4.41
N ARG A 45 -5.42 -1.85 5.44
CA ARG A 45 -4.50 -1.66 6.58
C ARG A 45 -3.03 -1.62 6.16
N CYS A 46 -2.64 -2.29 5.08
CA CYS A 46 -1.27 -2.17 4.53
C CYS A 46 -0.94 -0.72 4.15
N TYR A 47 -1.88 -0.03 3.49
CA TYR A 47 -1.70 1.36 3.07
C TYR A 47 -1.73 2.31 4.27
N THR A 48 -2.73 2.17 5.15
CA THR A 48 -2.89 3.05 6.31
C THR A 48 -1.72 2.92 7.29
N SER A 49 -1.26 1.70 7.59
CA SER A 49 -0.09 1.48 8.47
C SER A 49 1.20 2.00 7.85
N SER A 50 1.35 1.91 6.52
CA SER A 50 2.53 2.44 5.84
C SER A 50 2.55 3.96 5.84
N LEU A 51 1.40 4.62 5.63
CA LEU A 51 1.28 6.07 5.71
C LEU A 51 1.49 6.59 7.13
N ALA A 52 1.03 5.86 8.15
CA ALA A 52 1.30 6.19 9.55
C ALA A 52 2.82 6.18 9.86
N LEU A 53 3.56 5.17 9.38
CA LEU A 53 5.02 5.15 9.51
C LEU A 53 5.70 6.29 8.72
N ALA A 54 5.19 6.61 7.53
CA ALA A 54 5.71 7.74 6.77
C ALA A 54 5.52 9.08 7.51
N GLU A 55 4.36 9.26 8.15
CA GLU A 55 4.06 10.41 9.00
C GLU A 55 4.97 10.48 10.23
N GLU A 56 5.11 9.37 10.97
CA GLU A 56 5.97 9.27 12.17
C GLU A 56 7.43 9.65 11.85
N HIS A 57 7.90 9.30 10.65
CA HIS A 57 9.24 9.60 10.17
C HIS A 57 9.34 10.91 9.37
N ALA A 58 8.29 11.74 9.36
CA ALA A 58 8.21 13.02 8.65
C ALA A 58 8.62 12.94 7.16
N LEU A 59 8.15 11.89 6.47
CA LEU A 59 8.44 11.68 5.06
C LEU A 59 7.45 12.44 4.19
N ALA A 60 7.98 13.28 3.30
CA ALA A 60 7.16 14.09 2.39
C ALA A 60 6.52 13.29 1.24
N SER A 61 7.04 12.10 0.93
CA SER A 61 6.53 11.27 -0.15
C SER A 61 6.73 9.78 0.09
N ILE A 62 5.84 8.98 -0.50
CA ILE A 62 5.86 7.52 -0.47
C ILE A 62 5.43 6.96 -1.83
N ALA A 63 5.99 5.83 -2.23
CA ALA A 63 5.58 5.10 -3.43
C ALA A 63 5.11 3.69 -3.06
N PHE A 64 3.94 3.30 -3.58
CA PHE A 64 3.38 1.97 -3.41
C PHE A 64 3.42 1.20 -4.74
N PRO A 65 3.86 -0.06 -4.76
CA PRO A 65 3.55 -0.95 -5.88
C PRO A 65 2.06 -1.34 -5.84
N CYS A 66 1.56 -2.02 -6.87
CA CYS A 66 0.22 -2.60 -6.85
C CYS A 66 0.16 -3.80 -5.86
N LEU A 67 -0.11 -3.52 -4.58
CA LEU A 67 -0.09 -4.55 -3.54
C LEU A 67 -1.13 -5.66 -3.81
N GLY A 68 -0.68 -6.91 -3.71
CA GLY A 68 -1.55 -8.09 -3.79
C GLY A 68 -1.96 -8.55 -5.19
N THR A 69 -1.74 -7.76 -6.25
CA THR A 69 -2.24 -8.06 -7.61
C THR A 69 -1.35 -9.01 -8.43
N GLY A 70 -0.19 -9.39 -7.90
CA GLY A 70 0.66 -10.45 -8.44
C GLY A 70 0.24 -11.84 -7.94
N ASN A 71 1.18 -12.59 -7.38
CA ASN A 71 0.96 -13.97 -6.93
C ASN A 71 -0.10 -14.13 -5.82
N TYR A 72 -0.53 -13.04 -5.18
CA TYR A 72 -1.53 -13.09 -4.11
C TYR A 72 -2.96 -13.11 -4.66
N GLY A 73 -3.14 -12.87 -5.96
CA GLY A 73 -4.38 -13.14 -6.69
C GLY A 73 -5.47 -12.08 -6.55
N TRP A 74 -5.18 -10.89 -6.03
CA TRP A 74 -6.19 -9.84 -5.93
C TRP A 74 -6.66 -9.38 -7.31
N PRO A 75 -7.99 -9.26 -7.55
CA PRO A 75 -8.50 -8.64 -8.77
C PRO A 75 -8.02 -7.20 -8.87
N ARG A 76 -7.36 -6.85 -9.98
CA ARG A 76 -6.65 -5.56 -10.15
C ARG A 76 -7.52 -4.34 -9.87
N GLY A 77 -8.70 -4.27 -10.48
CA GLY A 77 -9.62 -3.14 -10.28
C GLY A 77 -10.12 -3.04 -8.83
N PHE A 78 -10.32 -4.18 -8.17
CA PHE A 78 -10.76 -4.21 -6.77
C PHE A 78 -9.66 -3.74 -5.82
N ALA A 79 -8.42 -4.24 -6.01
CA ALA A 79 -7.26 -3.78 -5.24
C ALA A 79 -6.94 -2.30 -5.48
N CYS A 80 -7.09 -1.82 -6.72
CA CYS A 80 -6.93 -0.40 -7.06
C CYS A 80 -7.90 0.48 -6.28
N GLY A 81 -9.20 0.11 -6.24
CA GLY A 81 -10.19 0.86 -5.46
C GLY A 81 -9.86 0.90 -3.96
N ILE A 82 -9.43 -0.22 -3.39
CA ILE A 82 -8.99 -0.29 -1.98
C ILE A 82 -7.77 0.59 -1.74
N ALA A 83 -6.78 0.56 -2.65
CA ALA A 83 -5.55 1.33 -2.52
C ALA A 83 -5.81 2.84 -2.49
N ILE A 84 -6.63 3.32 -3.42
CA ILE A 84 -6.97 4.75 -3.54
C ILE A 84 -7.74 5.19 -2.29
N ALA A 85 -8.84 4.51 -1.96
CA ALA A 85 -9.69 4.88 -0.83
C ALA A 85 -8.91 4.88 0.50
N ALA A 86 -8.09 3.86 0.74
CA ALA A 86 -7.28 3.77 1.96
C ALA A 86 -6.19 4.86 2.04
N CYS A 87 -5.61 5.26 0.90
CA CYS A 87 -4.64 6.35 0.87
C CYS A 87 -5.33 7.70 1.11
N GLU A 88 -6.47 7.95 0.47
CA GLU A 88 -7.23 9.20 0.66
C GLU A 88 -7.63 9.40 2.12
N GLU A 89 -8.21 8.36 2.75
CA GLU A 89 -8.59 8.38 4.16
C GLU A 89 -7.37 8.61 5.08
N ALA A 90 -6.28 7.87 4.86
CA ALA A 90 -5.10 7.97 5.71
C ALA A 90 -4.34 9.30 5.59
N LEU A 91 -4.41 9.97 4.43
CA LEU A 91 -3.73 11.25 4.21
C LEU A 91 -4.31 12.38 5.08
N GLU A 92 -5.56 12.28 5.53
CA GLU A 92 -6.13 13.23 6.49
C GLU A 92 -5.38 13.23 7.82
N ALA A 93 -4.86 12.07 8.23
CA ALA A 93 -4.09 11.87 9.45
C ALA A 93 -2.56 11.93 9.25
N ALA A 94 -2.09 12.12 8.01
CA ALA A 94 -0.66 12.10 7.65
C ALA A 94 -0.23 13.40 6.95
N PRO A 95 -0.31 14.57 7.64
CA PRO A 95 -0.07 15.88 7.03
C PRO A 95 1.36 16.07 6.51
N GLN A 96 2.37 15.32 6.94
CA GLN A 96 3.72 15.41 6.38
C GLN A 96 3.78 14.80 4.98
N VAL A 97 2.97 13.79 4.68
CA VAL A 97 2.97 13.11 3.39
C VAL A 97 2.27 13.99 2.36
N LYS A 98 3.05 14.62 1.49
CA LYS A 98 2.54 15.54 0.44
C LYS A 98 2.28 14.84 -0.89
N ARG A 99 2.84 13.64 -1.08
CA ARG A 99 2.73 12.92 -2.35
C ARG A 99 2.74 11.42 -2.14
N VAL A 100 1.69 10.78 -2.63
CA VAL A 100 1.63 9.32 -2.83
C VAL A 100 1.83 9.01 -4.30
N VAL A 101 2.66 8.02 -4.62
CA VAL A 101 2.89 7.55 -5.99
C VAL A 101 2.49 6.09 -6.10
N PHE A 102 1.55 5.76 -6.98
CA PHE A 102 1.27 4.37 -7.34
C PHE A 102 2.22 3.92 -8.47
N CYS A 103 3.28 3.21 -8.10
CA CYS A 103 4.30 2.70 -9.00
C CYS A 103 3.80 1.41 -9.68
N CYS A 104 3.06 1.59 -10.77
CA CYS A 104 2.50 0.51 -11.56
C CYS A 104 3.57 -0.15 -12.44
N PHE A 105 3.63 -1.48 -12.45
CA PHE A 105 4.56 -2.22 -13.30
C PHE A 105 4.08 -2.32 -14.76
N THR A 106 2.77 -2.35 -14.98
CA THR A 106 2.17 -2.45 -16.32
C THR A 106 1.36 -1.21 -16.66
N GLU A 107 1.25 -0.90 -17.95
CA GLU A 107 0.42 0.22 -18.42
C GLU A 107 -1.06 -0.01 -18.09
N ALA A 108 -1.54 -1.26 -18.14
CA ALA A 108 -2.91 -1.59 -17.77
C ALA A 108 -3.22 -1.26 -16.29
N ASP A 109 -2.27 -1.50 -15.38
CA ASP A 109 -2.40 -1.05 -13.98
C ASP A 109 -2.39 0.48 -13.90
N ALA A 110 -1.47 1.13 -14.62
CA ALA A 110 -1.38 2.59 -14.63
C ALA A 110 -2.69 3.25 -15.12
N GLU A 111 -3.31 2.70 -16.16
CA GLU A 111 -4.62 3.14 -16.65
C GLU A 111 -5.73 2.96 -15.61
N LEU A 112 -5.74 1.86 -14.86
CA LEU A 112 -6.70 1.64 -13.78
C LEU A 112 -6.57 2.71 -12.70
N TYR A 113 -5.34 3.00 -12.26
CA TYR A 113 -5.09 4.04 -11.25
C TYR A 113 -5.41 5.44 -11.77
N ARG A 114 -5.06 5.77 -13.02
CA ARG A 114 -5.42 7.07 -13.62
C ARG A 114 -6.94 7.25 -13.66
N LYS A 115 -7.70 6.23 -14.08
CA LYS A 115 -9.17 6.29 -14.08
C LYS A 115 -9.75 6.40 -12.68
N GLY A 116 -9.14 5.75 -11.70
CA GLY A 116 -9.61 5.78 -10.31
C GLY A 116 -9.38 7.10 -9.59
N LEU A 117 -8.34 7.86 -9.98
CA LEU A 117 -7.98 9.14 -9.36
C LEU A 117 -8.67 10.37 -9.98
N GLY A 118 -9.33 10.21 -11.15
CA GLY A 118 -10.00 11.31 -11.87
C GLY A 118 -9.13 11.93 -12.96
#